data_AF-A0A8J7TVA7-F1
#
_entry.id   AF-A0A8J7TVA7-F1
#
_cell.length_a   1.000
_cell.length_b   1.000
_cell.length_c   1.000
_cell.angle_alpha   90.00
_cell.angle_beta   90.00
_cell.angle_gamma   90.00
#
_symmetry.space_group_name_H-M   'P 1'
#
loop_
_entity.id
_entity.type
_entity.pdbx_description
1 polymer ?
#
loop_
_entity_poly.entity_id
_entity_poly.type
_entity_poly.pdbx_seq_one_letter_code
_entity_poly.pdbx_strand_id
1 'polypeptide(L)'
;MKTTKIFLTLASVFALNQGVFASDIESKYPSKDLKGIFEGCADVNKKPKDIPGILDAFKSTHTAKETEDLCKEVKDSRFYDAAKQAGVGTIKNRAIVTWCEGAHLERAKLGEIKQKDKAPEKAPEIVKLKPVNLGEKEKSIEGEQHQLEEVKKVISENLVALKDDKSLTPAQQKRVEELVGQVKEAEKELAKAKENYDNLSVAITILRDDLKHFSFQYFKPQAHENSTAEVYLEALNAALPKEHPHILDSGSRGQLTQADAVLKQANENLAKARKDLEIINREMIQLTGK
;
A
#
# COMPACT_ATOMS: atom_id res chain seq x y z
N MET A 1 -56.73 -39.07 2.99
CA MET A 1 -56.58 -39.41 4.44
C MET A 1 -55.15 -39.08 4.83
N LYS A 2 -54.90 -38.44 6.00
CA LYS A 2 -53.57 -38.06 6.54
C LYS A 2 -52.82 -36.98 5.70
N THR A 3 -52.48 -35.77 6.19
CA THR A 3 -51.59 -35.31 7.32
C THR A 3 -50.09 -35.45 7.00
N THR A 4 -49.18 -34.52 7.31
CA THR A 4 -49.29 -33.21 7.99
C THR A 4 -48.03 -32.33 7.79
N LYS A 5 -48.17 -31.04 8.11
CA LYS A 5 -47.14 -29.99 8.36
C LYS A 5 -45.73 -30.46 8.81
N ILE A 6 -44.71 -29.72 8.37
CA ILE A 6 -43.74 -28.90 9.15
C ILE A 6 -43.37 -27.73 8.20
N PHE A 7 -43.60 -26.42 8.39
CA PHE A 7 -43.81 -25.49 9.51
C PHE A 7 -42.52 -24.81 10.04
N LEU A 8 -42.40 -23.50 9.73
CA LEU A 8 -41.49 -22.48 10.31
C LEU A 8 -39.98 -22.64 10.03
N THR A 9 -39.15 -21.59 10.03
CA THR A 9 -39.27 -20.16 10.45
C THR A 9 -38.32 -19.35 9.51
N LEU A 10 -38.56 -18.14 8.95
CA LEU A 10 -39.18 -16.87 9.38
C LEU A 10 -38.71 -16.34 10.75
N ALA A 11 -38.37 -15.07 10.97
CA ALA A 11 -38.02 -13.95 10.09
C ALA A 11 -37.39 -12.83 10.96
N SER A 12 -36.59 -11.94 10.36
CA SER A 12 -36.29 -10.58 10.86
C SER A 12 -35.78 -9.76 9.67
N VAL A 13 -36.57 -8.96 8.95
CA VAL A 13 -37.32 -7.74 9.33
C VAL A 13 -36.44 -6.48 9.37
N PHE A 14 -36.46 -5.76 8.25
CA PHE A 14 -36.58 -4.29 8.10
C PHE A 14 -36.85 -4.08 6.59
N ALA A 15 -38.09 -4.10 6.06
CA ALA A 15 -39.35 -3.47 6.45
C ALA A 15 -39.38 -1.94 6.23
N LEU A 16 -40.10 -1.52 5.16
CA LEU A 16 -41.00 -0.35 5.03
C LEU A 16 -40.39 1.05 5.29
N ASN A 17 -40.57 2.11 4.48
CA ASN A 17 -41.46 2.46 3.34
C ASN A 17 -40.73 3.49 2.43
N GLN A 18 -41.15 3.87 1.21
CA GLN A 18 -42.32 3.53 0.36
C GLN A 18 -41.82 3.38 -1.12
N GLY A 19 -42.50 3.63 -2.26
CA GLY A 19 -43.75 4.32 -2.66
C GLY A 19 -43.50 5.73 -3.24
N VAL A 20 -44.17 6.21 -4.30
CA VAL A 20 -45.23 5.62 -5.16
C VAL A 20 -45.05 6.07 -6.63
N PHE A 21 -45.65 5.32 -7.56
CA PHE A 21 -45.78 5.50 -9.03
C PHE A 21 -44.64 4.88 -9.89
N ALA A 22 -44.93 4.05 -10.89
CA ALA A 22 -46.23 3.51 -11.33
C ALA A 22 -46.12 2.07 -11.88
N SER A 23 -47.29 1.48 -12.13
CA SER A 23 -47.56 0.11 -12.56
C SER A 23 -46.95 -0.28 -13.90
N ASP A 24 -46.98 -1.59 -14.14
CA ASP A 24 -46.95 -2.28 -15.45
C ASP A 24 -45.77 -2.00 -16.38
N ILE A 25 -44.86 -2.98 -16.46
CA ILE A 25 -44.27 -3.46 -17.72
C ILE A 25 -43.62 -4.84 -17.47
N GLU A 26 -44.36 -5.91 -17.80
CA GLU A 26 -43.75 -7.22 -18.10
C GLU A 26 -43.22 -7.20 -19.55
N SER A 27 -42.17 -6.43 -19.82
CA SER A 27 -41.46 -6.53 -21.10
C SER A 27 -40.28 -7.50 -20.99
N LYS A 28 -40.25 -8.44 -21.93
CA LYS A 28 -39.05 -9.21 -22.26
C LYS A 28 -37.96 -8.22 -22.70
N TYR A 29 -36.93 -8.03 -21.87
CA TYR A 29 -35.73 -7.26 -22.22
C TYR A 29 -34.61 -8.23 -22.59
N PRO A 30 -34.13 -8.24 -23.86
CA PRO A 30 -33.05 -9.12 -24.31
C PRO A 30 -31.73 -8.96 -23.54
N SER A 31 -31.52 -7.81 -22.89
CA SER A 31 -30.33 -7.55 -22.06
C SER A 31 -30.21 -8.47 -20.83
N LYS A 32 -31.29 -9.11 -20.37
CA LYS A 32 -31.21 -10.09 -19.26
C LYS A 32 -30.41 -11.34 -19.64
N ASP A 33 -30.48 -11.78 -20.89
CA ASP A 33 -29.71 -12.95 -21.38
C ASP A 33 -28.24 -12.58 -21.64
N LEU A 34 -27.99 -11.35 -22.10
CA LEU A 34 -26.62 -10.80 -22.16
C LEU A 34 -25.97 -10.66 -20.78
N LYS A 35 -26.74 -10.43 -19.71
CA LYS A 35 -26.19 -10.28 -18.35
C LYS A 35 -25.34 -11.49 -17.95
N GLY A 36 -25.85 -12.71 -18.13
CA GLY A 36 -25.09 -13.93 -17.82
C GLY A 36 -23.82 -14.11 -18.68
N ILE A 37 -23.82 -13.56 -19.89
CA ILE A 37 -22.67 -13.62 -20.82
C ILE A 37 -21.58 -12.60 -20.42
N PHE A 38 -21.98 -11.39 -20.00
CA PHE A 38 -21.05 -10.35 -19.51
C PHE A 38 -20.57 -10.60 -18.07
N GLU A 39 -21.37 -11.19 -17.19
CA GLU A 39 -20.91 -11.67 -15.87
C GLU A 39 -19.85 -12.77 -16.04
N GLY A 40 -19.99 -13.62 -17.06
CA GLY A 40 -18.95 -14.53 -17.54
C GLY A 40 -17.69 -13.87 -18.15
N CYS A 41 -17.59 -12.54 -18.09
CA CYS A 41 -16.42 -11.72 -18.46
C CYS A 41 -15.91 -10.84 -17.30
N ALA A 42 -16.42 -11.02 -16.07
CA ALA A 42 -15.99 -10.25 -14.87
C ALA A 42 -14.59 -10.67 -14.34
N ASP A 43 -13.94 -11.67 -14.94
CA ASP A 43 -12.56 -12.05 -14.64
C ASP A 43 -11.58 -11.08 -15.33
N VAL A 44 -11.20 -10.03 -14.59
CA VAL A 44 -10.40 -8.88 -15.04
C VAL A 44 -9.03 -9.28 -15.64
N ASN A 45 -8.55 -10.50 -15.38
CA ASN A 45 -7.27 -11.01 -15.88
C ASN A 45 -7.39 -11.80 -17.19
N LYS A 46 -8.60 -12.05 -17.69
CA LYS A 46 -8.81 -12.68 -19.01
C LYS A 46 -9.11 -11.60 -20.06
N LYS A 47 -8.46 -11.70 -21.23
CA LYS A 47 -8.81 -10.86 -22.39
C LYS A 47 -10.32 -10.98 -22.66
N PRO A 48 -11.01 -9.89 -23.07
CA PRO A 48 -12.41 -9.96 -23.47
C PRO A 48 -12.61 -11.10 -24.49
N LYS A 49 -13.57 -11.99 -24.21
CA LYS A 49 -14.05 -12.96 -25.19
C LYS A 49 -14.50 -12.20 -26.44
N ASP A 50 -14.40 -12.82 -27.61
CA ASP A 50 -14.65 -12.14 -28.89
C ASP A 50 -16.10 -11.61 -28.96
N ILE A 51 -16.27 -10.32 -28.70
CA ILE A 51 -17.59 -9.67 -28.59
C ILE A 51 -18.37 -9.75 -29.91
N PRO A 52 -17.77 -9.56 -31.10
CA PRO A 52 -18.39 -9.92 -32.38
C PRO A 52 -18.94 -11.36 -32.39
N GLY A 53 -18.13 -12.37 -32.05
CA GLY A 53 -18.58 -13.77 -31.98
C GLY A 53 -19.70 -14.02 -30.95
N ILE A 54 -19.74 -13.28 -29.84
CA ILE A 54 -20.84 -13.33 -28.86
C ILE A 54 -22.15 -12.78 -29.47
N LEU A 55 -22.07 -11.67 -30.21
CA LEU A 55 -23.25 -11.05 -30.83
C LEU A 55 -23.77 -11.87 -32.00
N ASP A 56 -22.88 -12.44 -32.82
CA ASP A 56 -23.26 -13.36 -33.90
C ASP A 56 -23.87 -14.65 -33.32
N ALA A 57 -23.36 -15.17 -32.19
CA ALA A 57 -24.00 -16.27 -31.47
C ALA A 57 -25.40 -15.89 -30.95
N PHE A 58 -25.58 -14.70 -30.40
CA PHE A 58 -26.89 -14.17 -29.98
C PHE A 58 -27.87 -14.11 -31.16
N LYS A 59 -27.46 -13.52 -32.29
CA LYS A 59 -28.26 -13.43 -33.53
C LYS A 59 -28.54 -14.79 -34.18
N SER A 60 -27.71 -15.81 -33.93
CA SER A 60 -27.99 -17.18 -34.39
C SER A 60 -29.00 -17.94 -33.52
N THR A 61 -29.29 -17.44 -32.31
CA THR A 61 -30.15 -18.09 -31.31
C THR A 61 -31.45 -17.35 -31.01
N HIS A 62 -31.56 -16.07 -31.39
CA HIS A 62 -32.71 -15.21 -31.14
C HIS A 62 -33.38 -14.75 -32.45
N THR A 63 -34.63 -14.29 -32.39
CA THR A 63 -35.30 -13.78 -33.58
C THR A 63 -34.71 -12.46 -34.07
N ALA A 64 -34.97 -12.12 -35.34
CA ALA A 64 -34.59 -10.83 -35.90
C ALA A 64 -35.17 -9.65 -35.10
N LYS A 65 -36.37 -9.79 -34.53
CA LYS A 65 -36.99 -8.76 -33.69
C LYS A 65 -36.28 -8.59 -32.35
N GLU A 66 -35.96 -9.68 -31.65
CA GLU A 66 -35.21 -9.62 -30.38
C GLU A 66 -33.79 -9.06 -30.60
N THR A 67 -33.19 -9.33 -31.76
CA THR A 67 -31.92 -8.71 -32.20
C THR A 67 -32.08 -7.21 -32.45
N GLU A 68 -33.16 -6.77 -33.11
CA GLU A 68 -33.44 -5.36 -33.37
C GLU A 68 -33.73 -4.58 -32.07
N ASP A 69 -34.51 -5.17 -31.16
CA ASP A 69 -34.88 -4.57 -29.87
C ASP A 69 -33.67 -4.49 -28.92
N LEU A 70 -32.79 -5.50 -28.90
CA LEU A 70 -31.47 -5.40 -28.27
C LEU A 70 -30.66 -4.23 -28.84
N CYS A 71 -30.64 -4.07 -30.16
CA CYS A 71 -29.87 -3.01 -30.82
C CYS A 71 -30.45 -1.61 -30.65
N LYS A 72 -31.72 -1.48 -30.23
CA LYS A 72 -32.28 -0.21 -29.72
C LYS A 72 -31.78 0.04 -28.30
N GLU A 73 -31.83 -0.97 -27.43
CA GLU A 73 -31.38 -0.87 -26.04
C GLU A 73 -29.90 -0.48 -25.94
N VAL A 74 -29.02 -1.14 -26.70
CA VAL A 74 -27.57 -0.85 -26.77
C VAL A 74 -27.23 0.55 -27.30
N LYS A 75 -28.13 1.19 -28.04
CA LYS A 75 -27.97 2.57 -28.54
C LYS A 75 -28.55 3.63 -27.61
N ASP A 76 -29.36 3.24 -26.63
CA ASP A 76 -29.89 4.13 -25.61
C ASP A 76 -28.81 4.45 -24.56
N SER A 77 -28.67 5.72 -24.17
CA SER A 77 -27.72 6.09 -23.10
C SER A 77 -28.07 5.44 -21.76
N ARG A 78 -29.37 5.22 -21.50
CA ARG A 78 -29.89 4.64 -20.26
C ARG A 78 -29.35 3.23 -20.00
N PHE A 79 -29.04 2.46 -21.04
CA PHE A 79 -28.42 1.13 -20.90
C PHE A 79 -27.04 1.19 -20.23
N TYR A 80 -26.19 2.14 -20.64
CA TYR A 80 -24.85 2.30 -20.06
C TYR A 80 -24.90 2.88 -18.65
N ASP A 81 -25.84 3.77 -18.36
CA ASP A 81 -26.05 4.32 -17.01
C ASP A 81 -26.56 3.23 -16.05
N ALA A 82 -27.50 2.38 -16.50
CA ALA A 82 -27.98 1.23 -15.73
C ALA A 82 -26.86 0.18 -15.49
N ALA A 83 -26.06 -0.15 -16.51
CA ALA A 83 -24.91 -1.03 -16.36
C ALA A 83 -23.88 -0.49 -15.36
N LYS A 84 -23.60 0.82 -15.41
CA LYS A 84 -22.71 1.50 -14.46
C LYS A 84 -23.26 1.48 -13.03
N GLN A 85 -24.57 1.69 -12.84
CA GLN A 85 -25.22 1.57 -11.53
C GLN A 85 -25.21 0.12 -10.99
N ALA A 86 -25.29 -0.86 -11.87
CA ALA A 86 -25.18 -2.29 -11.53
C ALA A 86 -23.74 -2.77 -11.26
N GLY A 87 -22.75 -1.87 -11.22
CA GLY A 87 -21.34 -2.21 -11.00
C GLY A 87 -20.63 -2.88 -12.18
N VAL A 88 -21.29 -2.98 -13.34
CA VAL A 88 -20.68 -3.54 -14.55
C VAL A 88 -19.74 -2.50 -15.15
N GLY A 89 -18.45 -2.84 -15.25
CA GLY A 89 -17.43 -1.97 -15.84
C GLY A 89 -17.86 -1.51 -17.23
N THR A 90 -17.90 -0.19 -17.45
CA THR A 90 -18.62 0.41 -18.59
C THR A 90 -17.85 0.25 -19.92
N ILE A 91 -17.89 -0.96 -20.50
CA ILE A 91 -17.27 -1.24 -21.79
C ILE A 91 -18.07 -0.54 -22.91
N LYS A 92 -17.69 0.71 -23.24
CA LYS A 92 -18.10 1.39 -24.48
C LYS A 92 -17.41 0.75 -25.69
N ASN A 93 -17.68 -0.54 -25.93
CA ASN A 93 -17.10 -1.25 -27.06
C ASN A 93 -17.81 -0.83 -28.35
N ARG A 94 -17.09 -0.01 -29.15
CA ARG A 94 -17.50 0.43 -30.48
C ARG A 94 -17.98 -0.71 -31.38
N ALA A 95 -17.45 -1.92 -31.22
CA ALA A 95 -17.87 -3.10 -31.99
C ALA A 95 -19.35 -3.46 -31.80
N ILE A 96 -19.93 -3.30 -30.60
CA ILE A 96 -21.36 -3.62 -30.35
C ILE A 96 -22.25 -2.60 -31.07
N VAL A 97 -21.90 -1.32 -30.98
CA VAL A 97 -22.60 -0.23 -31.67
C VAL A 97 -22.51 -0.41 -33.19
N THR A 98 -21.32 -0.67 -33.72
CA THR A 98 -21.08 -0.91 -35.16
C THR A 98 -21.79 -2.17 -35.69
N TRP A 99 -21.88 -3.24 -34.90
CA TRP A 99 -22.69 -4.42 -35.24
C TRP A 99 -24.18 -4.07 -35.32
N CYS A 100 -24.69 -3.33 -34.33
CA CYS A 100 -26.06 -2.81 -34.31
C CYS A 100 -26.34 -1.69 -35.33
N GLU A 101 -25.32 -1.14 -36.00
CA GLU A 101 -25.44 -0.21 -37.13
C GLU A 101 -25.53 -0.93 -38.47
N GLY A 102 -25.47 -2.27 -38.50
CA GLY A 102 -25.51 -3.07 -39.72
C GLY A 102 -24.25 -2.92 -40.59
N ALA A 103 -23.20 -2.30 -40.06
CA ALA A 103 -21.96 -2.06 -40.77
C ALA A 103 -21.19 -3.38 -40.96
N HIS A 104 -21.40 -4.02 -42.11
CA HIS A 104 -20.55 -5.12 -42.56
C HIS A 104 -19.09 -4.66 -42.58
N LEU A 105 -18.30 -5.16 -41.63
CA LEU A 105 -16.84 -5.07 -41.65
C LEU A 105 -16.33 -5.98 -42.78
N GLU A 106 -16.34 -5.46 -44.02
CA GLU A 106 -15.67 -6.08 -45.17
C GLU A 106 -14.14 -6.07 -44.96
N ARG A 107 -13.66 -6.97 -44.11
CA ARG A 107 -12.22 -7.31 -43.98
C ARG A 107 -11.58 -7.66 -45.34
N ALA A 108 -12.39 -8.03 -46.34
CA ALA A 108 -11.97 -8.38 -47.69
C ALA A 108 -11.74 -7.19 -48.66
N LYS A 109 -12.18 -5.96 -48.34
CA LYS A 109 -12.02 -4.79 -49.24
C LYS A 109 -11.12 -3.67 -48.71
N LEU A 110 -10.60 -3.81 -47.49
CA LEU A 110 -9.53 -2.96 -46.96
C LEU A 110 -8.18 -3.45 -47.52
N GLY A 111 -7.96 -3.19 -48.81
CA GLY A 111 -6.71 -3.52 -49.51
C GLY A 111 -5.50 -2.95 -48.79
N GLU A 112 -4.50 -3.80 -48.55
CA GLU A 112 -3.38 -3.62 -47.61
C GLU A 112 -3.48 -2.39 -46.70
N ILE A 113 -4.15 -2.55 -45.55
CA ILE A 113 -3.81 -1.70 -44.40
C ILE A 113 -2.39 -2.07 -43.97
N LYS A 114 -1.42 -1.48 -44.66
CA LYS A 114 -0.13 -1.16 -44.06
C LYS A 114 -0.47 -0.40 -42.79
N GLN A 115 -0.26 -1.05 -41.65
CA GLN A 115 -0.27 -0.34 -40.39
C GLN A 115 0.72 0.80 -40.58
N LYS A 116 0.27 2.05 -40.49
CA LYS A 116 1.19 3.13 -40.12
C LYS A 116 1.78 2.65 -38.81
N ASP A 117 3.07 2.36 -38.80
CA ASP A 117 3.75 1.72 -37.67
C ASP A 117 3.29 2.38 -36.39
N LYS A 118 2.66 1.59 -35.50
CA LYS A 118 1.95 2.10 -34.33
C LYS A 118 2.95 2.95 -33.53
N ALA A 119 2.85 4.28 -33.68
CA ALA A 119 3.92 5.20 -33.33
C ALA A 119 4.41 4.87 -31.92
N PRO A 120 5.69 4.46 -31.78
CA PRO A 120 6.11 3.43 -30.84
C PRO A 120 5.53 3.72 -29.47
N GLU A 121 4.58 2.85 -29.08
CA GLU A 121 3.68 3.07 -27.95
C GLU A 121 4.51 3.45 -26.75
N LYS A 122 4.48 4.75 -26.41
CA LYS A 122 5.51 5.40 -25.61
C LYS A 122 5.67 4.60 -24.33
N ALA A 123 6.79 3.88 -24.21
CA ALA A 123 6.98 2.93 -23.12
C ALA A 123 6.66 3.66 -21.81
N PRO A 124 5.72 3.15 -20.99
CA PRO A 124 5.18 3.91 -19.87
C PRO A 124 6.34 4.41 -19.03
N GLU A 125 6.37 5.73 -18.78
CA GLU A 125 7.58 6.40 -18.29
C GLU A 125 7.76 6.13 -16.79
N ILE A 126 8.23 4.92 -16.48
CA ILE A 126 8.39 4.35 -15.13
C ILE A 126 9.06 5.39 -14.24
N VAL A 127 8.41 5.69 -13.11
CA VAL A 127 8.86 6.72 -12.18
C VAL A 127 10.32 6.49 -11.77
N LYS A 128 11.17 7.45 -12.11
CA LYS A 128 12.60 7.44 -11.79
C LYS A 128 12.80 7.78 -10.33
N LEU A 129 12.80 6.74 -9.48
CA LEU A 129 13.12 6.84 -8.05
C LEU A 129 14.43 7.60 -7.82
N LYS A 130 14.42 8.49 -6.84
CA LYS A 130 15.63 9.12 -6.28
C LYS A 130 16.49 8.05 -5.59
N PRO A 131 17.83 8.11 -5.67
CA PRO A 131 18.70 7.18 -4.99
C PRO A 131 18.59 7.34 -3.46
N VAL A 132 18.45 6.23 -2.74
CA VAL A 132 18.36 6.18 -1.28
C VAL A 132 19.72 5.76 -0.70
N ASN A 133 20.34 6.62 0.11
CA ASN A 133 21.69 6.38 0.66
C ASN A 133 21.67 5.63 2.00
N LEU A 134 21.36 4.33 1.94
CA LEU A 134 21.52 3.38 3.06
C LEU A 134 22.99 2.90 3.21
N GLY A 135 23.93 3.85 3.16
CA GLY A 135 25.38 3.59 3.21
C GLY A 135 25.87 2.99 4.54
N GLU A 136 27.19 2.82 4.66
CA GLU A 136 27.82 2.28 5.87
C GLU A 136 27.32 2.97 7.15
N LYS A 137 27.31 2.21 8.26
CA LYS A 137 26.84 2.71 9.55
C LYS A 137 27.68 3.90 9.98
N GLU A 138 27.03 5.05 10.21
CA GLU A 138 27.72 6.26 10.65
C GLU A 138 28.45 6.06 11.99
N LYS A 139 29.51 6.84 12.18
CA LYS A 139 30.42 6.68 13.33
C LYS A 139 29.89 7.27 14.62
N SER A 140 28.79 8.03 14.57
CA SER A 140 28.05 8.54 15.72
C SER A 140 26.56 8.22 15.58
N ILE A 141 25.88 8.09 16.73
CA ILE A 141 24.43 7.90 16.79
C ILE A 141 23.69 9.08 16.13
N GLU A 142 24.12 10.31 16.40
CA GLU A 142 23.57 11.52 15.78
C GLU A 142 23.65 11.49 14.24
N GLY A 143 24.78 10.99 13.71
CA GLY A 143 24.98 10.78 12.28
C GLY A 143 24.04 9.71 11.72
N GLU A 144 23.88 8.57 12.40
CA GLU A 144 22.95 7.52 11.97
C GLU A 144 21.49 7.99 12.04
N GLN A 145 21.09 8.74 13.07
CA GLN A 145 19.75 9.34 13.15
C GLN A 145 19.50 10.29 11.97
N HIS A 146 20.45 11.18 11.66
CA HIS A 146 20.33 12.10 10.53
C HIS A 146 20.24 11.34 9.18
N GLN A 147 21.12 10.35 8.98
CA GLN A 147 21.12 9.47 7.80
C GLN A 147 19.77 8.78 7.62
N LEU A 148 19.18 8.23 8.69
CA LEU A 148 17.90 7.52 8.63
C LEU A 148 16.70 8.44 8.43
N GLU A 149 16.73 9.66 8.96
CA GLU A 149 15.72 10.70 8.66
C GLU A 149 15.78 11.15 7.18
N GLU A 150 16.99 11.34 6.61
CA GLU A 150 17.14 11.61 5.18
C GLU A 150 16.68 10.44 4.31
N VAL A 151 17.04 9.20 4.67
CA VAL A 151 16.57 7.97 4.01
C VAL A 151 15.04 7.87 4.06
N LYS A 152 14.42 8.06 5.23
CA LYS A 152 12.96 8.08 5.40
C LYS A 152 12.32 9.12 4.49
N LYS A 153 12.87 10.33 4.42
CA LYS A 153 12.39 11.41 3.56
C LYS A 153 12.45 11.02 2.07
N VAL A 154 13.59 10.52 1.57
CA VAL A 154 13.73 10.14 0.16
C VAL A 154 12.82 8.95 -0.20
N ILE A 155 12.68 7.96 0.69
CA ILE A 155 11.72 6.86 0.52
C ILE A 155 10.27 7.41 0.48
N SER A 156 9.92 8.35 1.35
CA SER A 156 8.58 8.96 1.37
C SER A 156 8.27 9.72 0.08
N GLU A 157 9.22 10.53 -0.41
CA GLU A 157 9.10 11.24 -1.70
C GLU A 157 8.96 10.27 -2.88
N ASN A 158 9.72 9.16 -2.87
CA ASN A 158 9.63 8.11 -3.88
C ASN A 158 8.29 7.35 -3.86
N LEU A 159 7.77 7.02 -2.67
CA LEU A 159 6.48 6.34 -2.53
C LEU A 159 5.29 7.23 -2.93
N VAL A 160 5.37 8.55 -2.71
CA VAL A 160 4.40 9.51 -3.25
C VAL A 160 4.45 9.50 -4.78
N ALA A 161 5.64 9.58 -5.38
CA ALA A 161 5.78 9.55 -6.84
C ALA A 161 5.28 8.22 -7.44
N LEU A 162 5.48 7.08 -6.76
CA LEU A 162 4.92 5.79 -7.18
C LEU A 162 3.41 5.70 -7.00
N LYS A 163 2.81 6.38 -6.02
CA LYS A 163 1.35 6.37 -5.83
C LYS A 163 0.61 7.03 -7.01
N ASP A 164 1.21 8.04 -7.60
CA ASP A 164 0.70 8.73 -8.79
C ASP A 164 1.05 8.02 -10.12
N ASP A 165 1.83 6.93 -10.08
CA ASP A 165 2.25 6.17 -11.26
C ASP A 165 1.10 5.31 -11.81
N LYS A 166 0.68 5.65 -13.03
CA LYS A 166 -0.40 5.00 -13.79
C LYS A 166 0.06 3.75 -14.56
N SER A 167 1.34 3.43 -14.54
CA SER A 167 1.91 2.22 -15.13
C SER A 167 1.87 1.01 -14.18
N LEU A 168 1.75 1.26 -12.88
CA LEU A 168 1.64 0.22 -11.86
C LEU A 168 0.29 -0.52 -11.96
N THR A 169 0.32 -1.83 -11.79
CA THR A 169 -0.90 -2.65 -11.63
C THR A 169 -1.60 -2.32 -10.30
N PRO A 170 -2.91 -2.61 -10.16
CA PRO A 170 -3.63 -2.45 -8.88
C PRO A 170 -2.99 -3.19 -7.69
N ALA A 171 -2.31 -4.32 -7.96
CA ALA A 171 -1.56 -5.06 -6.95
C ALA A 171 -0.29 -4.31 -6.50
N GLN A 172 0.46 -3.72 -7.43
CA GLN A 172 1.62 -2.86 -7.11
C GLN A 172 1.17 -1.58 -6.38
N GLN A 173 0.08 -0.94 -6.81
CA GLN A 173 -0.47 0.25 -6.16
C GLN A 173 -0.91 -0.05 -4.71
N LYS A 174 -1.57 -1.20 -4.47
CA LYS A 174 -1.86 -1.67 -3.10
C LYS A 174 -0.57 -1.87 -2.28
N ARG A 175 0.49 -2.42 -2.89
CA ARG A 175 1.78 -2.58 -2.18
C ARG A 175 2.45 -1.24 -1.87
N VAL A 176 2.34 -0.23 -2.75
CA VAL A 176 2.79 1.15 -2.42
C VAL A 176 2.04 1.70 -1.21
N GLU A 177 0.73 1.48 -1.09
CA GLU A 177 -0.03 1.90 0.10
C GLU A 177 0.37 1.15 1.38
N GLU A 178 0.67 -0.15 1.28
CA GLU A 178 1.21 -0.94 2.39
C GLU A 178 2.61 -0.45 2.82
N LEU A 179 3.49 -0.13 1.86
CA LEU A 179 4.81 0.45 2.12
C LEU A 179 4.72 1.84 2.78
N VAL A 180 3.78 2.69 2.35
CA VAL A 180 3.49 3.98 3.03
C VAL A 180 2.99 3.77 4.47
N GLY A 181 2.30 2.66 4.74
CA GLY A 181 1.99 2.22 6.11
C GLY A 181 3.25 1.87 6.90
N GLN A 182 4.14 1.06 6.33
CA GLN A 182 5.39 0.63 6.97
C GLN A 182 6.35 1.80 7.28
N VAL A 183 6.46 2.79 6.38
CA VAL A 183 7.27 4.01 6.63
C VAL A 183 6.81 4.74 7.89
N LYS A 184 5.50 4.81 8.14
CA LYS A 184 4.94 5.47 9.35
C LYS A 184 5.23 4.69 10.63
N GLU A 185 5.39 3.37 10.55
CA GLU A 185 5.83 2.59 11.72
C GLU A 185 7.34 2.76 11.94
N ALA A 186 8.16 2.74 10.89
CA ALA A 186 9.59 3.02 10.99
C ALA A 186 9.87 4.44 11.53
N GLU A 187 9.07 5.43 11.12
CA GLU A 187 9.10 6.81 11.65
C GLU A 187 8.82 6.88 13.16
N LYS A 188 7.86 6.11 13.67
CA LYS A 188 7.61 6.01 15.12
C LYS A 188 8.79 5.39 15.86
N GLU A 189 9.48 4.42 15.27
CA GLU A 189 10.66 3.83 15.90
C GLU A 189 11.87 4.79 15.87
N LEU A 190 12.05 5.59 14.82
CA LEU A 190 13.03 6.70 14.84
C LEU A 190 12.70 7.74 15.93
N ALA A 191 11.42 8.12 16.05
CA ALA A 191 10.98 9.07 17.08
C ALA A 191 11.24 8.53 18.50
N LYS A 192 10.89 7.27 18.79
CA LYS A 192 11.19 6.62 20.08
C LYS A 192 12.69 6.41 20.31
N ALA A 193 13.46 6.14 19.26
CA ALA A 193 14.91 6.04 19.38
C ALA A 193 15.48 7.38 19.85
N LYS A 194 15.12 8.48 19.16
CA LYS A 194 15.53 9.83 19.52
C LYS A 194 15.09 10.21 20.94
N GLU A 195 13.83 10.00 21.29
CA GLU A 195 13.30 10.25 22.64
C GLU A 195 14.13 9.53 23.71
N ASN A 196 14.54 8.29 23.46
CA ASN A 196 15.41 7.54 24.37
C ASN A 196 16.85 8.10 24.42
N TYR A 197 17.43 8.60 23.32
CA TYR A 197 18.75 9.27 23.36
C TYR A 197 18.70 10.66 24.04
N ASP A 198 17.61 11.40 23.89
CA ASP A 198 17.35 12.64 24.61
C ASP A 198 17.23 12.35 26.13
N ASN A 199 16.44 11.34 26.51
CA ASN A 199 16.30 10.87 27.90
C ASN A 199 17.63 10.32 28.48
N LEU A 200 18.43 9.60 27.69
CA LEU A 200 19.75 9.13 28.08
C LEU A 200 20.69 10.30 28.36
N SER A 201 20.65 11.35 27.54
CA SER A 201 21.49 12.54 27.73
C SER A 201 21.16 13.27 29.04
N VAL A 202 19.88 13.33 29.42
CA VAL A 202 19.45 13.82 30.74
C VAL A 202 19.96 12.90 31.87
N ALA A 203 19.77 11.59 31.75
CA ALA A 203 20.20 10.62 32.77
C ALA A 203 21.73 10.65 32.99
N ILE A 204 22.51 10.77 31.92
CA ILE A 204 23.97 10.87 31.99
C ILE A 204 24.44 12.24 32.51
N THR A 205 23.67 13.31 32.31
CA THR A 205 23.95 14.62 32.95
C THR A 205 23.84 14.50 34.47
N ILE A 206 22.77 13.88 34.98
CA ILE A 206 22.59 13.62 36.42
C ILE A 206 23.72 12.71 36.93
N LEU A 207 24.02 11.62 36.22
CA LEU A 207 25.08 10.69 36.61
C LEU A 207 26.49 11.33 36.58
N ARG A 208 26.75 12.33 35.73
CA ARG A 208 27.98 13.13 35.79
C ARG A 208 28.02 13.99 37.05
N ASP A 209 26.90 14.63 37.39
CA ASP A 209 26.81 15.51 38.54
C ASP A 209 26.93 14.76 39.88
N ASP A 210 26.39 13.54 39.99
CA ASP A 210 26.56 12.69 41.17
C ASP A 210 28.00 12.12 41.23
N LEU A 211 28.51 11.57 40.12
CA LEU A 211 29.80 10.87 40.11
C LEU A 211 31.04 11.78 40.21
N LYS A 212 30.93 13.11 40.02
CA LYS A 212 32.07 14.05 40.14
C LYS A 212 32.73 14.07 41.52
N HIS A 213 32.02 13.61 42.56
CA HIS A 213 32.52 13.56 43.94
C HIS A 213 33.14 12.20 44.33
N PHE A 214 33.07 11.20 43.46
CA PHE A 214 33.53 9.84 43.74
C PHE A 214 35.01 9.66 43.36
N SER A 215 35.77 8.95 44.20
CA SER A 215 37.20 8.70 44.00
C SER A 215 37.43 7.40 43.23
N PHE A 216 37.39 7.48 41.90
CA PHE A 216 37.69 6.39 40.97
C PHE A 216 39.20 6.17 40.79
N GLN A 217 39.63 4.92 40.61
CA GLN A 217 41.02 4.55 40.31
C GLN A 217 41.29 4.41 38.81
N TYR A 218 40.30 3.93 38.04
CA TYR A 218 40.42 3.60 36.62
C TYR A 218 39.52 4.49 35.75
N PHE A 219 38.30 4.78 36.18
CA PHE A 219 37.46 5.80 35.56
C PHE A 219 37.98 7.21 35.87
N LYS A 220 37.79 8.15 34.95
CA LYS A 220 38.23 9.55 35.12
C LYS A 220 37.10 10.48 34.68
N PRO A 221 36.18 10.90 35.59
CA PRO A 221 35.02 11.71 35.21
C PRO A 221 35.37 12.94 34.37
N GLN A 222 36.47 13.63 34.71
CA GLN A 222 36.94 14.84 34.03
C GLN A 222 37.43 14.57 32.59
N ALA A 223 37.88 13.34 32.28
CA ALA A 223 38.24 12.95 30.92
C ALA A 223 37.00 12.74 30.01
N HIS A 224 35.81 12.61 30.61
CA HIS A 224 34.56 12.31 29.92
C HIS A 224 33.49 13.40 30.07
N GLU A 225 33.83 14.55 30.67
CA GLU A 225 32.94 15.72 30.85
C GLU A 225 32.26 16.15 29.54
N ASN A 226 33.02 16.17 28.44
CA ASN A 226 32.57 16.51 27.09
C ASN A 226 32.36 15.27 26.18
N SER A 227 32.30 14.05 26.74
CA SER A 227 31.92 12.86 25.96
C SER A 227 30.42 12.88 25.63
N THR A 228 30.01 12.16 24.59
CA THR A 228 28.57 11.87 24.37
C THR A 228 28.03 10.98 25.49
N ALA A 229 26.71 10.81 25.55
CA ALA A 229 26.07 10.03 26.61
C ALA A 229 26.50 8.55 26.58
N GLU A 230 26.63 7.98 25.38
CA GLU A 230 27.04 6.60 25.12
C GLU A 230 28.51 6.38 25.47
N VAL A 231 29.41 7.26 25.01
CA VAL A 231 30.86 7.14 25.27
C VAL A 231 31.17 7.27 26.77
N TYR A 232 30.45 8.12 27.50
CA TYR A 232 30.57 8.22 28.95
C TYR A 232 30.16 6.92 29.65
N LEU A 233 29.01 6.35 29.26
CA LEU A 233 28.46 5.14 29.85
C LEU A 233 29.28 3.88 29.49
N GLU A 234 29.77 3.77 28.25
CA GLU A 234 30.70 2.72 27.84
C GLU A 234 32.01 2.77 28.65
N ALA A 235 32.62 3.96 28.78
CA ALA A 235 33.85 4.13 29.55
C ALA A 235 33.65 3.83 31.04
N LEU A 236 32.52 4.22 31.62
CA LEU A 236 32.15 3.92 33.00
C LEU A 236 31.95 2.40 33.21
N ASN A 237 31.16 1.74 32.37
CA ASN A 237 30.94 0.29 32.43
C ASN A 237 32.22 -0.52 32.15
N ALA A 238 33.12 -0.03 31.31
CA ALA A 238 34.43 -0.64 31.07
C ALA A 238 35.41 -0.44 32.25
N ALA A 239 35.17 0.52 33.13
CA ALA A 239 35.99 0.80 34.31
C ALA A 239 35.48 0.11 35.58
N LEU A 240 34.16 0.14 35.85
CA LEU A 240 33.55 -0.34 37.09
C LEU A 240 33.96 -1.77 37.54
N PRO A 241 34.14 -2.78 36.65
CA PRO A 241 34.62 -4.10 37.05
C PRO A 241 36.06 -4.15 37.61
N LYS A 242 36.82 -3.05 37.50
CA LYS A 242 38.18 -2.87 38.02
C LYS A 242 38.21 -2.02 39.30
N GLU A 243 37.14 -1.25 39.55
CA GLU A 243 37.00 -0.40 40.73
C GLU A 243 36.62 -1.22 41.98
N HIS A 244 36.58 -0.56 43.14
CA HIS A 244 36.11 -1.21 44.36
C HIS A 244 34.60 -1.60 44.25
N PRO A 245 34.18 -2.80 44.71
CA PRO A 245 32.78 -3.28 44.59
C PRO A 245 31.69 -2.40 45.22
N HIS A 246 32.09 -1.43 46.05
CA HIS A 246 31.24 -0.48 46.75
C HIS A 246 31.52 0.98 46.37
N ILE A 247 32.18 1.23 45.22
CA ILE A 247 32.44 2.60 44.75
C ILE A 247 31.13 3.37 44.48
N LEU A 248 30.18 2.77 43.75
CA LEU A 248 28.86 3.36 43.55
C LEU A 248 27.93 3.05 44.74
N ASP A 249 27.15 4.02 45.19
CA ASP A 249 26.04 3.79 46.11
C ASP A 249 24.81 3.16 45.40
N SER A 250 23.72 2.95 46.13
CA SER A 250 22.49 2.35 45.57
C SER A 250 21.74 3.25 44.60
N GLY A 251 21.85 4.58 44.73
CA GLY A 251 21.24 5.57 43.84
C GLY A 251 21.95 5.61 42.50
N SER A 252 23.28 5.81 42.50
CA SER A 252 24.09 5.86 41.27
C SER A 252 24.05 4.53 40.49
N ARG A 253 23.98 3.38 41.18
CA ARG A 253 23.73 2.07 40.53
C ARG A 253 22.36 2.01 39.85
N GLY A 254 21.32 2.54 40.49
CA GLY A 254 19.97 2.59 39.93
C GLY A 254 19.91 3.45 38.67
N GLN A 255 20.48 4.65 38.73
CA GLN A 255 20.64 5.55 37.58
C GLN A 255 21.41 4.91 36.43
N LEU A 256 22.56 4.28 36.71
CA LEU A 256 23.37 3.59 35.71
C LEU A 256 22.57 2.45 35.04
N THR A 257 21.92 1.60 35.84
CA THR A 257 21.08 0.49 35.33
C THR A 257 19.93 1.01 34.46
N GLN A 258 19.36 2.16 34.81
CA GLN A 258 18.33 2.82 34.00
C GLN A 258 18.91 3.40 32.70
N ALA A 259 20.10 4.03 32.75
CA ALA A 259 20.78 4.56 31.57
C ALA A 259 21.21 3.44 30.60
N ASP A 260 21.70 2.30 31.10
CA ASP A 260 21.99 1.09 30.32
C ASP A 260 20.73 0.59 29.58
N ALA A 261 19.60 0.52 30.30
CA ALA A 261 18.34 0.06 29.73
C ALA A 261 17.80 1.03 28.67
N VAL A 262 17.89 2.34 28.90
CA VAL A 262 17.48 3.38 27.94
C VAL A 262 18.38 3.37 26.70
N LEU A 263 19.71 3.31 26.85
CA LEU A 263 20.63 3.20 25.70
C LEU A 263 20.36 1.92 24.89
N LYS A 264 20.13 0.80 25.55
CA LYS A 264 19.78 -0.46 24.88
C LYS A 264 18.49 -0.29 24.06
N GLN A 265 17.43 0.24 24.67
CA GLN A 265 16.15 0.44 23.98
C GLN A 265 16.26 1.46 22.83
N ALA A 266 17.09 2.50 22.98
CA ALA A 266 17.38 3.47 21.94
C ALA A 266 18.03 2.81 20.71
N ASN A 267 19.05 1.97 20.93
CA ASN A 267 19.71 1.18 19.88
C ASN A 267 18.76 0.16 19.23
N GLU A 268 17.93 -0.54 20.01
CA GLU A 268 16.95 -1.51 19.49
C GLU A 268 15.92 -0.84 18.58
N ASN A 269 15.41 0.34 18.97
CA ASN A 269 14.50 1.13 18.15
C ASN A 269 15.18 1.63 16.85
N LEU A 270 16.41 2.17 16.96
CA LEU A 270 17.18 2.69 15.82
C LEU A 270 17.52 1.59 14.80
N ALA A 271 17.99 0.43 15.28
CA ALA A 271 18.32 -0.72 14.46
C ALA A 271 17.08 -1.34 13.80
N LYS A 272 15.93 -1.35 14.49
CA LYS A 272 14.64 -1.74 13.89
C LYS A 272 14.25 -0.78 12.77
N ALA A 273 14.23 0.53 13.04
CA ALA A 273 13.86 1.53 12.05
C ALA A 273 14.74 1.45 10.79
N ARG A 274 16.06 1.30 10.96
CA ARG A 274 17.01 1.06 9.87
C ARG A 274 16.61 -0.15 9.02
N LYS A 275 16.42 -1.30 9.65
CA LYS A 275 16.03 -2.55 8.97
C LYS A 275 14.69 -2.42 8.24
N ASP A 276 13.71 -1.77 8.83
CA ASP A 276 12.41 -1.56 8.22
C ASP A 276 12.53 -0.65 6.97
N LEU A 277 13.32 0.44 7.04
CA LEU A 277 13.63 1.30 5.89
C LEU A 277 14.45 0.58 4.78
N GLU A 278 15.38 -0.31 5.16
CA GLU A 278 16.13 -1.16 4.21
C GLU A 278 15.19 -2.12 3.45
N ILE A 279 14.22 -2.74 4.14
CA ILE A 279 13.20 -3.59 3.53
C ILE A 279 12.29 -2.78 2.59
N ILE A 280 11.76 -1.64 3.07
CA ILE A 280 10.88 -0.77 2.29
C ILE A 280 11.57 -0.31 1.00
N ASN A 281 12.83 0.15 1.08
CA ASN A 281 13.60 0.57 -0.09
C ASN A 281 13.79 -0.58 -1.09
N ARG A 282 14.10 -1.79 -0.61
CA ARG A 282 14.30 -2.97 -1.47
C ARG A 282 13.03 -3.34 -2.23
N GLU A 283 11.88 -3.36 -1.55
CA GLU A 283 10.60 -3.65 -2.19
C GLU A 283 10.17 -2.54 -3.16
N MET A 284 10.37 -1.27 -2.77
CA MET A 284 10.09 -0.10 -3.62
C MET A 284 10.87 -0.16 -4.95
N ILE A 285 12.12 -0.61 -4.93
CA ILE A 285 12.92 -0.84 -6.16
C ILE A 285 12.31 -1.98 -6.99
N GLN A 286 11.98 -3.12 -6.37
CA GLN A 286 11.37 -4.27 -7.05
C GLN A 286 10.04 -3.92 -7.75
N LEU A 287 9.22 -3.05 -7.15
CA LEU A 287 7.97 -2.56 -7.76
C LEU A 287 8.21 -1.83 -9.10
N THR A 288 9.39 -1.26 -9.32
CA THR A 288 9.78 -0.56 -10.57
C THR A 288 10.50 -1.43 -11.60
N GLY A 289 10.70 -2.73 -11.33
CA GLY A 289 11.32 -3.66 -12.27
C GLY A 289 12.81 -3.42 -12.52
N LYS A 290 13.55 -3.06 -11.47
CA LYS A 290 15.02 -2.91 -11.46
C LYS A 290 15.67 -3.88 -10.48
#